data_AF-A0A482RBR1-F1
#
_entry.id   AF-A0A482RBR1-F1
#
_cell.length_a   1.000
_cell.length_b   1.000
_cell.length_c   1.000
_cell.angle_alpha   90.00
_cell.angle_beta   90.00
_cell.angle_gamma   90.00
#
_symmetry.space_group_name_H-M   'P 1'
#
loop_
_entity.id
_entity.type
_entity.pdbx_description
1 polymer ?
#
loop_
_entity_poly.entity_id
_entity_poly.type
_entity_poly.pdbx_seq_one_letter_code
_entity_poly.pdbx_strand_id
1 'polypeptide(L)'
;VVAADRAASVTRRDAGGVESGLDEVPANASLADTIRAVLKLGKAVKAAAKQSKEGSVQDSVEVKVSLRDLLPFIKPEARPLGVSVATLGVTTAVSLLFPYAIGRILDIAISPDPVMSTATLSIGLLGLFTLQSAMITLRSALQAISGERIAASIRKSLFSAIMAQPIAWFDAQRTGDILNRLSADATLIQKALAGNVAQGLRSASMALGSAAMLFSLSPSLAALSLVLIPPVALAGVTYGRFVQGAQAAVQRALGKTLALGEEAVGAVRTVRAFSREATEAARFASAVDEAYVRSKTISNVAAAFDGAVHMAANVSLIAVLWYGSHLISTQALTVGELTSFLMYSLYVGFNAGSLSTVYTDLKKAAGAAARILAITNARPDVPLSSSPTYWQDAARAAGY
;
A
#
# COMPACT_ATOMS: atom_id res chain seq x y z
N VAL A 1 -16.93 28.68 16.00
CA VAL A 1 -17.36 29.46 14.80
C VAL A 1 -16.23 30.35 14.28
N VAL A 2 -15.62 31.25 15.08
CA VAL A 2 -14.45 32.07 14.64
C VAL A 2 -13.19 31.25 14.31
N ALA A 3 -12.98 30.09 14.96
CA ALA A 3 -11.90 29.16 14.63
C ALA A 3 -12.16 28.32 13.37
N ALA A 4 -13.43 28.07 13.02
CA ALA A 4 -13.82 27.35 11.81
C ALA A 4 -13.73 28.25 10.56
N ASP A 5 -13.96 29.55 10.73
CA ASP A 5 -13.88 30.54 9.65
C ASP A 5 -12.41 30.87 9.30
N ARG A 6 -11.51 30.89 10.29
CA ARG A 6 -10.05 30.97 10.05
C ARG A 6 -9.51 29.72 9.36
N ALA A 7 -9.96 28.51 9.74
CA ALA A 7 -9.57 27.27 9.07
C ALA A 7 -10.05 27.22 7.61
N ALA A 8 -11.29 27.63 7.33
CA ALA A 8 -11.82 27.72 5.96
C ALA A 8 -11.09 28.76 5.08
N SER A 9 -10.61 29.86 5.67
CA SER A 9 -9.85 30.90 4.96
C SER A 9 -8.43 30.47 4.57
N VAL A 10 -7.80 29.58 5.35
CA VAL A 10 -6.47 29.03 5.07
C VAL A 10 -6.58 27.92 4.01
N THR A 11 -7.55 27.01 4.10
CA THR A 11 -7.79 25.97 3.09
C THR A 11 -8.18 26.54 1.73
N ARG A 12 -8.87 27.70 1.67
CA ARG A 12 -9.13 28.43 0.41
C ARG A 12 -7.87 29.03 -0.21
N ARG A 13 -6.91 29.48 0.60
CA ARG A 13 -5.62 30.01 0.11
C ARG A 13 -4.70 28.91 -0.41
N ASP A 14 -4.73 27.74 0.23
CA ASP A 14 -3.91 26.57 -0.16
C ASP A 14 -4.40 25.89 -1.46
N ALA A 15 -5.70 26.02 -1.79
CA ALA A 15 -6.28 25.49 -3.02
C ALA A 15 -6.05 26.40 -4.25
N GLY A 16 -6.03 27.72 -4.07
CA GLY A 16 -5.97 28.69 -5.18
C GLY A 16 -4.67 28.62 -6.00
N GLY A 17 -3.55 28.23 -5.39
CA GLY A 17 -2.27 28.05 -6.08
C GLY A 17 -2.21 26.83 -7.01
N VAL A 18 -2.98 25.78 -6.69
CA VAL A 18 -3.05 24.55 -7.49
C VAL A 18 -4.19 24.62 -8.53
N GLU A 19 -5.30 25.27 -8.19
CA GLU A 19 -6.42 25.53 -9.12
C GLU A 19 -5.97 26.40 -10.32
N SER A 20 -5.19 27.46 -10.08
CA SER A 20 -4.72 28.36 -11.16
C SER A 20 -3.81 27.69 -12.21
N GLY A 21 -3.21 26.53 -11.90
CA GLY A 21 -2.37 25.78 -12.84
C GLY A 21 -3.11 24.68 -13.60
N LEU A 22 -4.34 24.35 -13.22
CA LEU A 22 -5.16 23.31 -13.84
C LEU A 22 -6.09 23.84 -14.94
N ASP A 23 -6.36 25.15 -14.95
CA ASP A 23 -7.29 25.81 -15.87
C ASP A 23 -6.69 26.10 -17.27
N GLU A 24 -5.40 25.87 -17.50
CA GLU A 24 -4.69 26.28 -18.74
C GLU A 24 -4.36 25.15 -19.73
N VAL A 25 -4.94 23.95 -19.63
CA VAL A 25 -4.66 22.89 -20.62
C VAL A 25 -5.81 22.74 -21.62
N PRO A 26 -5.73 23.36 -22.82
CA PRO A 26 -6.77 23.25 -23.83
C PRO A 26 -6.87 21.80 -24.35
N ALA A 27 -8.10 21.38 -24.65
CA ALA A 27 -8.47 19.99 -24.97
C ALA A 27 -7.84 19.41 -26.26
N ASN A 28 -7.08 20.21 -27.01
CA ASN A 28 -6.44 19.90 -28.30
C ASN A 28 -4.92 20.21 -28.30
N ALA A 29 -4.28 20.26 -27.13
CA ALA A 29 -2.87 20.60 -26.98
C ALA A 29 -1.92 19.56 -27.63
N SER A 30 -0.91 20.04 -28.36
CA SER A 30 0.10 19.20 -29.01
C SER A 30 1.00 18.51 -27.98
N LEU A 31 1.69 17.43 -28.36
CA LEU A 31 2.67 16.73 -27.50
C LEU A 31 3.67 17.71 -26.84
N ALA A 32 4.07 18.76 -27.55
CA ALA A 32 4.98 19.80 -27.04
C ALA A 32 4.35 20.66 -25.93
N ASP A 33 3.04 20.90 -26.00
CA ASP A 33 2.29 21.67 -25.00
C ASP A 33 2.04 20.82 -23.76
N THR A 34 1.79 19.52 -23.93
CA THR A 34 1.73 18.54 -22.83
C THR A 34 3.07 18.45 -22.10
N ILE A 35 4.20 18.40 -22.83
CA ILE A 35 5.55 18.39 -22.23
C ILE A 35 5.83 19.69 -21.46
N ARG A 36 5.45 20.85 -22.01
CA ARG A 36 5.60 22.15 -21.32
C ARG A 36 4.71 22.26 -20.08
N ALA A 37 3.48 21.73 -20.14
CA ALA A 37 2.59 21.65 -19.00
C ALA A 37 3.17 20.74 -17.91
N VAL A 38 3.74 19.59 -18.26
CA VAL A 38 4.44 18.68 -17.32
C VAL A 38 5.64 19.36 -16.66
N LEU A 39 6.43 20.12 -17.41
CA LEU A 39 7.57 20.88 -16.85
C LEU A 39 7.14 22.03 -15.93
N LYS A 40 6.06 22.75 -16.27
CA LYS A 40 5.45 23.77 -15.39
C LYS A 40 4.85 23.12 -14.13
N LEU A 41 4.18 21.98 -14.27
CA LEU A 41 3.70 21.16 -13.15
C LEU A 41 4.85 20.74 -12.24
N GLY A 42 5.99 20.31 -12.79
CA GLY A 42 7.16 19.94 -12.00
C GLY A 42 7.69 21.08 -11.10
N LYS A 43 7.62 22.33 -11.58
CA LYS A 43 7.97 23.52 -10.78
C LYS A 43 6.92 23.84 -9.72
N ALA A 44 5.63 23.75 -10.06
CA ALA A 44 4.53 23.92 -9.10
C ALA A 44 4.54 22.83 -8.01
N VAL A 45 4.85 21.59 -8.36
CA VAL A 45 5.03 20.44 -7.46
C VAL A 45 6.19 20.67 -6.49
N LYS A 46 7.30 21.26 -6.94
CA LYS A 46 8.43 21.61 -6.05
C LYS A 46 8.05 22.68 -5.03
N ALA A 47 7.20 23.64 -5.42
CA ALA A 47 6.66 24.66 -4.52
C ALA A 47 5.63 24.08 -3.53
N ALA A 48 4.70 23.25 -4.00
CA ALA A 48 3.70 22.59 -3.17
C ALA A 48 4.31 21.54 -2.21
N ALA A 49 5.36 20.83 -2.61
CA ALA A 49 6.10 19.90 -1.74
C ALA A 49 6.84 20.63 -0.61
N LYS A 50 7.23 21.89 -0.81
CA LYS A 50 7.84 22.73 0.23
C LYS A 50 6.79 23.20 1.25
N GLN A 51 5.60 23.57 0.79
CA GLN A 51 4.48 24.01 1.65
C GLN A 51 3.76 22.86 2.38
N SER A 52 3.60 21.69 1.74
CA SER A 52 3.03 20.49 2.38
C SER A 52 3.89 20.00 3.56
N LYS A 53 5.20 20.27 3.55
CA LYS A 53 6.11 19.93 4.65
C LYS A 53 5.95 20.85 5.86
N GLU A 54 5.39 22.05 5.68
CA GLU A 54 5.11 23.02 6.73
C GLU A 54 3.66 22.93 7.23
N GLY A 55 2.71 22.44 6.42
CA GLY A 55 1.29 22.29 6.78
C GLY A 55 0.84 20.91 7.30
N SER A 56 1.66 19.85 7.22
CA SER A 56 1.25 18.49 7.61
C SER A 56 1.40 18.17 9.10
N VAL A 57 1.50 19.19 9.96
CA VAL A 57 1.60 19.02 11.42
C VAL A 57 0.40 19.70 12.09
N GLN A 58 -0.82 19.21 11.87
CA GLN A 58 -1.88 19.39 12.89
C GLN A 58 -3.07 18.43 12.69
N ASP A 59 -3.28 17.62 13.74
CA ASP A 59 -4.54 17.10 14.30
C ASP A 59 -5.42 16.13 13.51
N SER A 60 -4.93 14.89 13.37
CA SER A 60 -5.76 13.73 13.68
C SER A 60 -5.28 13.18 15.02
N VAL A 61 -6.18 12.95 15.99
CA VAL A 61 -5.83 12.23 17.23
C VAL A 61 -5.41 10.81 16.84
N GLU A 62 -4.13 10.65 16.49
CA GLU A 62 -3.48 9.37 16.32
C GLU A 62 -3.42 8.73 17.71
N VAL A 63 -4.37 7.86 18.01
CA VAL A 63 -4.12 6.81 18.99
C VAL A 63 -2.89 6.08 18.46
N LYS A 64 -1.71 6.37 19.04
CA LYS A 64 -0.47 5.66 18.74
C LYS A 64 -0.67 4.20 19.16
N VAL A 65 -1.11 3.38 18.20
CA VAL A 65 -1.21 1.94 18.40
C VAL A 65 0.20 1.41 18.58
N SER A 66 0.51 0.99 19.80
CA SER A 66 1.78 0.32 20.06
C SER A 66 1.64 -1.14 19.67
N LEU A 67 2.69 -1.73 19.09
CA LEU A 67 2.74 -3.18 18.86
C LEU A 67 2.52 -3.97 20.16
N ARG A 68 2.79 -3.35 21.32
CA ARG A 68 2.53 -3.90 22.65
C ARG A 68 1.05 -4.21 22.88
N ASP A 69 0.15 -3.41 22.32
CA ASP A 69 -1.30 -3.57 22.50
C ASP A 69 -1.86 -4.74 21.68
N LEU A 70 -1.12 -5.18 20.65
CA LEU A 70 -1.46 -6.33 19.81
C LEU A 70 -0.76 -7.63 20.24
N LEU A 71 0.19 -7.56 21.19
CA LEU A 71 0.90 -8.73 21.72
C LEU A 71 -0.02 -9.84 22.26
N PRO A 72 -1.15 -9.56 22.95
CA PRO A 72 -2.04 -10.60 23.45
C PRO A 72 -2.57 -11.53 22.34
N PHE A 73 -2.81 -10.98 21.15
CA PHE A 73 -3.32 -11.72 20.00
C PHE A 73 -2.21 -12.50 19.27
N ILE A 74 -0.97 -12.01 19.30
CA ILE A 74 0.18 -12.61 18.60
C ILE A 74 0.84 -13.72 19.43
N LYS A 75 0.90 -13.56 20.76
CA LYS A 75 1.63 -14.46 21.67
C LYS A 75 1.26 -15.95 21.50
N PRO A 76 -0.03 -16.35 21.34
CA PRO A 76 -0.39 -17.75 21.14
C PRO A 76 0.14 -18.34 19.83
N GLU A 77 0.30 -17.51 18.80
CA GLU A 77 0.73 -17.90 17.46
C GLU A 77 2.21 -17.56 17.17
N ALA A 78 2.97 -17.16 18.20
CA ALA A 78 4.37 -16.76 18.04
C ALA A 78 5.27 -17.92 17.55
N ARG A 79 4.99 -19.16 17.97
CA ARG A 79 5.74 -20.36 17.54
C ARG A 79 5.58 -20.66 16.04
N PRO A 80 4.37 -20.87 15.50
CA PRO A 80 4.20 -21.15 14.06
C PRO A 80 4.65 -19.98 13.18
N LEU A 81 4.41 -18.73 13.60
CA LEU A 81 4.93 -17.56 12.89
C LEU A 81 6.47 -17.51 12.94
N GLY A 82 7.09 -17.84 14.07
CA GLY A 82 8.54 -17.95 14.19
C GLY A 82 9.15 -19.00 13.26
N VAL A 83 8.53 -20.18 13.16
CA VAL A 83 8.93 -21.22 12.19
C VAL A 83 8.79 -20.71 10.75
N SER A 84 7.72 -19.97 10.43
CA SER A 84 7.53 -19.37 9.11
C SER A 84 8.61 -18.33 8.75
N VAL A 85 9.13 -17.61 9.74
CA VAL A 85 10.24 -16.66 9.56
C VAL A 85 11.58 -17.40 9.42
N ALA A 86 11.76 -18.55 10.07
CA ALA A 86 12.95 -19.37 9.87
C ALA A 86 13.02 -19.94 8.44
N THR A 87 11.91 -20.46 7.90
CA THR A 87 11.85 -20.97 6.52
C THR A 87 12.01 -19.85 5.48
N LEU A 88 11.68 -18.60 5.84
CA LEU A 88 11.92 -17.43 5.01
C LEU A 88 13.41 -17.22 4.72
N GLY A 89 14.29 -17.43 5.70
CA GLY A 89 15.74 -17.33 5.50
C GLY A 89 16.26 -18.29 4.43
N VAL A 90 15.89 -19.56 4.54
CA VAL A 90 16.25 -20.61 3.56
C VAL A 90 15.70 -20.28 2.18
N THR A 91 14.41 -19.94 2.07
CA THR A 91 13.79 -19.63 0.77
C THR A 91 14.37 -18.37 0.12
N THR A 92 14.77 -17.37 0.91
CA THR A 92 15.42 -16.14 0.43
C THR A 92 16.83 -16.45 -0.09
N ALA A 93 17.60 -17.27 0.64
CA ALA A 93 18.94 -17.69 0.19
C ALA A 93 18.89 -18.45 -1.14
N VAL A 94 17.96 -19.42 -1.28
CA VAL A 94 17.79 -20.14 -2.55
C VAL A 94 17.32 -19.21 -3.67
N SER A 95 16.43 -18.26 -3.38
CA SER A 95 15.99 -17.26 -4.37
C SER A 95 17.15 -16.39 -4.85
N LEU A 96 18.04 -15.95 -3.95
CA LEU A 96 19.22 -15.16 -4.31
C LEU A 96 20.26 -15.98 -5.07
N LEU A 97 20.33 -17.29 -4.88
CA LEU A 97 21.25 -18.14 -5.63
C LEU A 97 20.87 -18.26 -7.11
N PHE A 98 19.59 -18.10 -7.45
CA PHE A 98 19.10 -18.36 -8.81
C PHE A 98 19.74 -17.47 -9.90
N PRO A 99 19.75 -16.12 -9.78
CA PRO A 99 20.43 -15.26 -10.75
C PRO A 99 21.90 -15.61 -10.94
N TYR A 100 22.61 -15.92 -9.85
CA TYR A 100 24.02 -16.32 -9.89
C TYR A 100 24.21 -17.66 -10.61
N ALA A 101 23.35 -18.64 -10.33
CA ALA A 101 23.44 -19.95 -10.95
C ALA A 101 23.18 -19.90 -12.47
N ILE A 102 22.23 -19.06 -12.93
CA ILE A 102 22.02 -18.82 -14.36
C ILE A 102 23.27 -18.22 -14.99
N GLY A 103 23.89 -17.22 -14.36
CA GLY A 103 25.12 -16.61 -14.87
C GLY A 103 26.23 -17.66 -15.04
N ARG A 104 26.43 -18.50 -14.03
CA ARG A 104 27.42 -19.59 -14.08
C ARG A 104 27.11 -20.64 -15.16
N ILE A 105 25.85 -21.01 -15.34
CA ILE A 105 25.45 -21.93 -16.42
C ILE A 105 25.77 -21.31 -17.78
N LEU A 106 25.51 -20.02 -17.96
CA LEU A 106 25.78 -19.31 -19.20
C LEU A 106 27.28 -19.23 -19.49
N ASP A 107 28.10 -18.90 -18.49
CA ASP A 107 29.55 -18.86 -18.63
C ASP A 107 30.14 -20.23 -18.99
N ILE A 108 29.65 -21.30 -18.35
CA ILE A 108 30.09 -22.68 -18.66
C ILE A 108 29.66 -23.10 -20.06
N ALA A 109 28.45 -22.72 -20.49
CA ALA A 109 27.92 -23.07 -21.82
C ALA A 109 28.70 -22.39 -22.97
N ILE A 110 29.31 -21.23 -22.71
CA ILE A 110 30.11 -20.47 -23.68
C ILE A 110 31.60 -20.85 -23.60
N SER A 111 32.04 -21.51 -22.52
CA SER A 111 33.44 -21.88 -22.30
C SER A 111 33.87 -23.07 -23.18
N PRO A 112 35.09 -23.04 -23.78
CA PRO A 112 35.57 -24.10 -24.69
C PRO A 112 35.75 -25.47 -24.01
N ASP A 113 36.15 -25.50 -22.74
CA ASP A 113 36.36 -26.72 -21.94
C ASP A 113 35.57 -26.64 -20.62
N PRO A 114 34.33 -27.16 -20.58
CA PRO A 114 33.50 -27.09 -19.38
C PRO A 114 34.00 -28.04 -18.28
N VAL A 115 34.47 -27.49 -17.16
CA VAL A 115 34.92 -28.23 -15.96
C VAL A 115 33.77 -29.00 -15.28
N MET A 116 32.51 -28.59 -15.51
CA MET A 116 31.32 -29.21 -14.94
C MET A 116 30.17 -29.20 -15.95
N SER A 117 29.45 -30.32 -16.07
CA SER A 117 28.33 -30.44 -17.00
C SER A 117 27.18 -29.51 -16.59
N THR A 118 26.64 -28.77 -17.57
CA THR A 118 25.43 -27.94 -17.41
C THR A 118 24.25 -28.75 -16.90
N ALA A 119 24.18 -30.05 -17.21
CA ALA A 119 23.17 -30.97 -16.72
C ALA A 119 23.25 -31.17 -15.20
N THR A 120 24.46 -31.30 -14.64
CA THR A 120 24.67 -31.50 -13.19
C THR A 120 24.20 -30.28 -12.39
N LEU A 121 24.54 -29.07 -12.86
CA LEU A 121 24.07 -27.82 -12.24
C LEU A 121 22.55 -27.67 -12.34
N SER A 122 21.96 -28.02 -13.49
CA SER A 122 20.52 -27.94 -13.70
C SER A 122 19.75 -28.91 -12.80
N ILE A 123 20.24 -30.13 -12.62
CA ILE A 123 19.64 -31.12 -11.70
C ILE A 123 19.78 -30.64 -10.24
N GLY A 124 20.94 -30.08 -9.87
CA GLY A 124 21.13 -29.49 -8.54
C GLY A 124 20.16 -28.34 -8.26
N LEU A 125 19.94 -27.45 -9.23
CA LEU A 125 18.96 -26.36 -9.13
C LEU A 125 17.53 -26.88 -9.02
N LEU A 126 17.17 -27.92 -9.77
CA LEU A 126 15.86 -28.56 -9.66
C LEU A 126 15.63 -29.09 -8.25
N GLY A 127 16.64 -29.73 -7.64
CA GLY A 127 16.58 -30.19 -6.25
C GLY A 127 16.43 -29.04 -5.25
N LEU A 128 17.11 -27.92 -5.45
CA LEU A 128 16.95 -26.73 -4.60
C LEU A 128 15.57 -26.08 -4.75
N PHE A 129 15.01 -26.07 -5.95
CA PHE A 129 13.68 -25.50 -6.20
C PHE A 129 12.54 -26.36 -5.65
N THR A 130 12.67 -27.68 -5.69
CA THR A 130 11.69 -28.56 -5.04
C THR A 130 11.71 -28.36 -3.52
N LEU A 131 12.90 -28.26 -2.91
CA LEU A 131 13.06 -27.92 -1.50
C LEU A 131 12.48 -26.52 -1.18
N GLN A 132 12.79 -25.52 -2.01
CA GLN A 132 12.25 -24.17 -1.86
C GLN A 132 10.72 -24.17 -1.93
N SER A 133 10.12 -24.91 -2.87
CA SER A 133 8.67 -25.02 -3.03
C SER A 133 8.00 -25.64 -1.80
N ALA A 134 8.60 -26.70 -1.24
CA ALA A 134 8.13 -27.31 0.01
C ALA A 134 8.17 -26.31 1.18
N MET A 135 9.27 -25.54 1.30
CA MET A 135 9.41 -24.52 2.35
C MET A 135 8.42 -23.35 2.17
N ILE A 136 8.16 -22.91 0.94
CA ILE A 136 7.16 -21.88 0.64
C ILE A 136 5.77 -22.40 1.02
N THR A 137 5.44 -23.65 0.66
CA THR A 137 4.14 -24.26 1.00
C THR A 137 3.94 -24.32 2.51
N LEU A 138 4.94 -24.82 3.24
CA LEU A 138 4.91 -24.86 4.71
C LEU A 138 4.73 -23.46 5.31
N ARG A 139 5.53 -22.49 4.85
CA ARG A 139 5.44 -21.09 5.29
C ARG A 139 4.05 -20.51 5.06
N SER A 140 3.50 -20.67 3.86
CA SER A 140 2.18 -20.14 3.50
C SER A 140 1.06 -20.80 4.31
N ALA A 141 1.14 -22.11 4.55
CA ALA A 141 0.17 -22.81 5.39
C ALA A 141 0.20 -22.33 6.85
N LEU A 142 1.39 -22.20 7.44
CA LEU A 142 1.56 -21.68 8.80
C LEU A 142 1.01 -20.25 8.93
N GLN A 143 1.32 -19.37 7.99
CA GLN A 143 0.82 -17.99 7.99
C GLN A 143 -0.71 -17.93 7.84
N ALA A 144 -1.29 -18.74 6.95
CA ALA A 144 -2.74 -18.78 6.76
C ALA A 144 -3.47 -19.27 8.02
N ILE A 145 -3.03 -20.38 8.60
CA ILE A 145 -3.64 -20.96 9.81
C ILE A 145 -3.49 -20.01 11.01
N SER A 146 -2.29 -19.50 11.25
CA SER A 146 -2.06 -18.53 12.33
C SER A 146 -2.86 -17.24 12.12
N GLY A 147 -2.99 -16.79 10.88
CA GLY A 147 -3.85 -15.65 10.53
C GLY A 147 -5.31 -15.89 10.94
N GLU A 148 -5.91 -17.01 10.55
CA GLU A 148 -7.30 -17.31 10.91
C GLU A 148 -7.50 -17.43 12.43
N ARG A 149 -6.53 -18.00 13.15
CA ARG A 149 -6.58 -18.06 14.63
C ARG A 149 -6.49 -16.69 15.28
N ILE A 150 -5.62 -15.81 14.78
CA ILE A 150 -5.52 -14.41 15.23
C ILE A 150 -6.85 -13.69 14.96
N ALA A 151 -7.41 -13.83 13.76
CA ALA A 151 -8.69 -13.23 13.41
C ALA A 151 -9.84 -13.71 14.31
N ALA A 152 -9.91 -15.03 14.56
CA ALA A 152 -10.89 -15.60 15.47
C ALA A 152 -10.74 -15.07 16.91
N SER A 153 -9.51 -14.93 17.41
CA SER A 153 -9.23 -14.35 18.73
C SER A 153 -9.67 -12.89 18.82
N ILE A 154 -9.32 -12.07 17.82
CA ILE A 154 -9.74 -10.66 17.73
C ILE A 154 -11.26 -10.57 17.70
N ARG A 155 -11.95 -11.34 16.84
CA ARG A 155 -13.41 -11.30 16.74
C ARG A 155 -14.11 -11.69 18.03
N LYS A 156 -13.64 -12.75 18.72
CA LYS A 156 -14.19 -13.16 20.01
C LYS A 156 -14.01 -12.08 21.07
N SER A 157 -12.81 -11.52 21.19
CA SER A 157 -12.51 -10.46 22.16
C SER A 157 -13.30 -9.18 21.87
N LEU A 158 -13.34 -8.75 20.61
CA LEU A 158 -14.09 -7.57 20.18
C LEU A 158 -15.60 -7.75 20.40
N PHE A 159 -16.16 -8.90 20.01
CA PHE A 159 -17.58 -9.16 20.23
C PHE A 159 -17.93 -9.15 21.72
N SER A 160 -17.11 -9.79 22.56
CA SER A 160 -17.27 -9.72 24.01
C SER A 160 -17.21 -8.29 24.55
N ALA A 161 -16.30 -7.46 24.03
CA ALA A 161 -16.16 -6.06 24.43
C ALA A 161 -17.32 -5.18 23.95
N ILE A 162 -17.90 -5.48 22.78
CA ILE A 162 -19.09 -4.79 22.26
C ILE A 162 -20.28 -5.11 23.15
N MET A 163 -20.54 -6.39 23.47
CA MET A 163 -21.66 -6.80 24.31
C MET A 163 -21.56 -6.26 25.74
N ALA A 164 -20.36 -5.84 26.15
CA ALA A 164 -20.10 -5.23 27.44
C ALA A 164 -20.41 -3.72 27.50
N GLN A 165 -20.67 -3.06 26.37
CA GLN A 165 -20.89 -1.60 26.32
C GLN A 165 -22.27 -1.19 26.87
N PRO A 166 -22.40 0.03 27.44
CA PRO A 166 -23.69 0.55 27.89
C PRO A 166 -24.62 0.84 26.71
N ILE A 167 -25.95 0.84 26.95
CA ILE A 167 -26.98 1.10 25.93
C ILE A 167 -26.75 2.44 25.22
N ALA A 168 -26.35 3.48 25.95
CA ALA A 168 -26.05 4.80 25.38
C ALA A 168 -24.95 4.77 24.30
N TRP A 169 -24.02 3.82 24.37
CA TRP A 169 -23.00 3.62 23.32
C TRP A 169 -23.60 3.05 22.05
N PHE A 170 -24.57 2.12 22.17
CA PHE A 170 -25.30 1.56 21.03
C PHE A 170 -26.21 2.61 20.37
N ASP A 171 -26.85 3.47 21.16
CA ASP A 171 -27.68 4.57 20.63
C ASP A 171 -26.87 5.57 19.79
N ALA A 172 -25.59 5.74 20.12
CA ALA A 172 -24.67 6.63 19.42
C ALA A 172 -24.00 6.00 18.18
N GLN A 173 -24.12 4.68 17.97
CA GLN A 173 -23.36 3.97 16.95
C GLN A 173 -24.27 3.27 15.93
N ARG A 174 -23.95 3.36 14.64
CA ARG A 174 -24.66 2.60 13.61
C ARG A 174 -24.28 1.13 13.67
N THR A 175 -25.25 0.23 13.68
CA THR A 175 -25.02 -1.23 13.67
C THR A 175 -24.11 -1.67 12.52
N GLY A 176 -24.25 -1.05 11.34
CA GLY A 176 -23.38 -1.30 10.19
C GLY A 176 -21.90 -1.03 10.47
N ASP A 177 -21.57 0.01 11.23
CA ASP A 177 -20.18 0.35 11.57
C ASP A 177 -19.58 -0.67 12.54
N ILE A 178 -20.39 -1.19 13.47
CA ILE A 178 -19.98 -2.24 14.41
C ILE A 178 -19.66 -3.54 13.65
N LEU A 179 -20.56 -3.95 12.75
CA LEU A 179 -20.36 -5.15 11.92
C LEU A 179 -19.15 -5.01 10.98
N ASN A 180 -18.94 -3.82 10.41
CA ASN A 180 -17.78 -3.55 9.57
C ASN A 180 -16.47 -3.69 10.36
N ARG A 181 -16.41 -3.21 11.61
CA ARG A 181 -15.25 -3.41 12.49
C ARG A 181 -15.00 -4.89 12.79
N LEU A 182 -16.07 -5.65 13.09
CA LEU A 182 -15.98 -7.08 13.40
C LEU A 182 -15.49 -7.92 12.20
N SER A 183 -15.80 -7.48 10.99
CA SER A 183 -15.42 -8.18 9.75
C SER A 183 -14.14 -7.57 9.13
N ALA A 184 -14.24 -6.39 8.53
CA ALA A 184 -13.21 -5.80 7.69
C ALA A 184 -11.96 -5.38 8.48
N ASP A 185 -12.13 -4.67 9.61
CA ASP A 185 -11.00 -4.21 10.42
C ASP A 185 -10.24 -5.39 11.04
N ALA A 186 -10.96 -6.41 11.53
CA ALA A 186 -10.36 -7.64 12.04
C ALA A 186 -9.53 -8.37 10.97
N THR A 187 -10.03 -8.46 9.74
CA THR A 187 -9.29 -9.05 8.61
C THR A 187 -8.07 -8.23 8.19
N LEU A 188 -8.13 -6.90 8.28
CA LEU A 188 -6.96 -6.04 8.01
C LEU A 188 -5.83 -6.30 9.02
N ILE A 189 -6.17 -6.39 10.31
CA ILE A 189 -5.19 -6.68 11.37
C ILE A 189 -4.61 -8.08 11.21
N GLN A 190 -5.46 -9.08 10.92
CA GLN A 190 -5.03 -10.45 10.60
C GLN A 190 -3.97 -10.47 9.50
N LYS A 191 -4.27 -9.86 8.34
CA LYS A 191 -3.37 -9.86 7.19
C LYS A 191 -2.05 -9.18 7.51
N ALA A 192 -2.10 -8.08 8.25
CA ALA A 192 -0.91 -7.37 8.68
C ALA A 192 0.00 -8.24 9.56
N LEU A 193 -0.56 -8.85 10.61
CA LEU A 193 0.19 -9.61 11.60
C LEU A 193 0.71 -10.95 11.08
N ALA A 194 -0.10 -11.68 10.30
CA ALA A 194 0.26 -13.02 9.85
C ALA A 194 1.04 -13.03 8.51
N GLY A 195 0.79 -12.06 7.62
CA GLY A 195 1.33 -12.05 6.26
C GLY A 195 2.27 -10.89 5.98
N ASN A 196 1.78 -9.66 6.12
CA ASN A 196 2.49 -8.48 5.59
C ASN A 196 3.82 -8.22 6.30
N VAL A 197 3.93 -8.49 7.61
CA VAL A 197 5.21 -8.39 8.33
C VAL A 197 6.24 -9.36 7.75
N ALA A 198 5.85 -10.62 7.54
CA ALA A 198 6.74 -11.63 6.96
C ALA A 198 7.10 -11.30 5.50
N GLN A 199 6.14 -10.81 4.72
CA GLN A 199 6.39 -10.33 3.36
C GLN A 199 7.35 -9.14 3.34
N GLY A 200 7.19 -8.18 4.26
CA GLY A 200 8.08 -7.04 4.41
C GLY A 200 9.51 -7.47 4.75
N LEU A 201 9.66 -8.41 5.68
CA LEU A 201 10.97 -8.98 6.02
C LEU A 201 11.59 -9.71 4.83
N ARG A 202 10.82 -10.52 4.09
CA ARG A 202 11.29 -11.18 2.87
C ARG A 202 11.77 -10.16 1.85
N SER A 203 10.97 -9.14 1.57
CA SER A 203 11.30 -8.13 0.58
C SER A 203 12.48 -7.27 0.99
N ALA A 204 12.62 -6.93 2.26
CA ALA A 204 13.81 -6.27 2.78
C ALA A 204 15.07 -7.13 2.60
N SER A 205 15.02 -8.41 3.02
CA SER A 205 16.14 -9.34 2.88
C SER A 205 16.52 -9.58 1.41
N MET A 206 15.53 -9.75 0.53
CA MET A 206 15.76 -9.90 -0.92
C MET A 206 16.34 -8.62 -1.55
N ALA A 207 15.83 -7.44 -1.20
CA ALA A 207 16.33 -6.17 -1.72
C ALA A 207 17.78 -5.93 -1.27
N LEU A 208 18.07 -6.13 0.02
CA LEU A 208 19.41 -5.97 0.58
C LEU A 208 20.39 -7.01 0.01
N GLY A 209 19.98 -8.28 -0.05
CA GLY A 209 20.80 -9.35 -0.61
C GLY A 209 21.08 -9.16 -2.10
N SER A 210 20.07 -8.75 -2.88
CA SER A 210 20.26 -8.47 -4.32
C SER A 210 21.14 -7.25 -4.53
N ALA A 211 20.95 -6.18 -3.73
CA ALA A 211 21.81 -5.00 -3.79
C ALA A 211 23.27 -5.35 -3.46
N ALA A 212 23.51 -6.13 -2.41
CA ALA A 212 24.85 -6.61 -2.05
C ALA A 212 25.48 -7.41 -3.20
N MET A 213 24.71 -8.29 -3.84
CA MET A 213 25.18 -9.04 -5.01
C MET A 213 25.52 -8.13 -6.20
N LEU A 214 24.72 -7.10 -6.49
CA LEU A 214 25.02 -6.15 -7.56
C LEU A 214 26.38 -5.47 -7.37
N PHE A 215 26.66 -5.01 -6.14
CA PHE A 215 27.95 -4.39 -5.82
C PHE A 215 29.11 -5.39 -5.83
N SER A 216 28.89 -6.66 -5.45
CA SER A 216 29.94 -7.67 -5.51
C SER A 216 30.25 -8.15 -6.92
N LEU A 217 29.27 -8.16 -7.83
CA LEU A 217 29.48 -8.54 -9.23
C LEU A 217 30.25 -7.45 -9.99
N SER A 218 29.77 -6.20 -9.95
CA SER A 218 30.42 -5.10 -10.66
C SER A 218 30.15 -3.76 -9.99
N PRO A 219 31.12 -3.21 -9.24
CA PRO A 219 30.98 -1.89 -8.61
C PRO A 219 30.71 -0.78 -9.64
N SER A 220 31.28 -0.87 -10.84
CA SER A 220 31.11 0.13 -11.90
C SER A 220 29.69 0.12 -12.48
N LEU A 221 29.12 -1.06 -12.78
CA LEU A 221 27.72 -1.17 -13.21
C LEU A 221 26.75 -0.79 -12.08
N ALA A 222 27.04 -1.18 -10.84
CA ALA A 222 26.22 -0.81 -9.70
C ALA A 222 26.18 0.71 -9.50
N ALA A 223 27.31 1.40 -9.68
CA ALA A 223 27.38 2.87 -9.65
C ALA A 223 26.55 3.51 -10.77
N LEU A 224 26.59 2.97 -11.99
CA LEU A 224 25.75 3.43 -13.09
C LEU A 224 24.26 3.30 -12.75
N SER A 225 23.84 2.14 -12.24
CA SER A 225 22.47 1.92 -11.78
C SER A 225 22.06 2.85 -10.64
N LEU A 226 22.99 3.18 -9.73
CA LEU A 226 22.76 4.13 -8.64
C LEU A 226 22.62 5.58 -9.11
N VAL A 227 23.13 5.92 -10.29
CA VAL A 227 22.89 7.24 -10.91
C VAL A 227 21.55 7.27 -11.64
N LEU A 228 21.17 6.18 -12.32
CA LEU A 228 19.97 6.12 -13.16
C LEU A 228 18.67 5.92 -12.36
N ILE A 229 18.67 5.02 -11.37
CA ILE A 229 17.45 4.56 -10.70
C ILE A 229 16.89 5.59 -9.68
N PRO A 230 17.70 6.19 -8.77
CA PRO A 230 17.17 7.10 -7.75
C PRO A 230 16.44 8.34 -8.27
N PRO A 231 16.88 9.01 -9.36
CA PRO A 231 16.12 10.11 -9.95
C PRO A 231 14.71 9.70 -10.40
N VAL A 232 14.57 8.53 -11.03
CA VAL A 232 13.27 7.99 -11.44
C VAL A 232 12.40 7.66 -10.23
N ALA A 233 12.98 7.03 -9.20
CA ALA A 233 12.29 6.75 -7.96
C ALA A 233 11.82 8.02 -7.25
N LEU A 234 12.65 9.06 -7.19
CA LEU A 234 12.32 10.35 -6.59
C LEU A 234 11.18 11.04 -7.36
N ALA A 235 11.24 11.04 -8.70
CA ALA A 235 10.16 11.53 -9.54
C ALA A 235 8.85 10.79 -9.22
N GLY A 236 8.90 9.46 -9.09
CA GLY A 236 7.74 8.64 -8.69
C GLY A 236 7.18 8.99 -7.31
N VAL A 237 8.03 9.24 -6.31
CA VAL A 237 7.56 9.67 -4.98
C VAL A 237 6.88 11.04 -5.06
N THR A 238 7.44 12.00 -5.80
CA THR A 238 6.84 13.33 -5.95
C THR A 238 5.50 13.26 -6.70
N TYR A 239 5.43 12.47 -7.76
CA TYR A 239 4.22 12.21 -8.52
C TYR A 239 3.15 11.53 -7.66
N GLY A 240 3.50 10.51 -6.88
CA GLY A 240 2.56 9.82 -5.99
C GLY A 240 1.90 10.75 -4.98
N ARG A 241 2.65 11.70 -4.41
CA ARG A 241 2.10 12.71 -3.48
C ARG A 241 1.15 13.68 -4.19
N PHE A 242 1.50 14.11 -5.40
CA PHE A 242 0.63 14.96 -6.22
C PHE A 242 -0.69 14.25 -6.54
N VAL A 243 -0.62 12.99 -7.01
CA VAL A 243 -1.81 12.21 -7.37
C VAL A 243 -2.72 11.97 -6.17
N GLN A 244 -2.18 11.70 -4.98
CA GLN A 244 -3.01 11.54 -3.78
C GLN A 244 -3.87 12.78 -3.50
N GLY A 245 -3.31 13.98 -3.61
CA GLY A 245 -4.05 15.23 -3.45
C GLY A 245 -5.08 15.45 -4.56
N ALA A 246 -4.70 15.20 -5.81
CA ALA A 246 -5.57 15.38 -6.96
C ALA A 246 -6.74 14.38 -6.97
N GLN A 247 -6.51 13.13 -6.58
CA GLN A 247 -7.55 12.11 -6.43
C GLN A 247 -8.58 12.49 -5.37
N ALA A 248 -8.18 13.15 -4.28
CA ALA A 248 -9.12 13.65 -3.29
C ALA A 248 -10.07 14.73 -3.87
N ALA A 249 -9.66 15.49 -4.88
CA ALA A 249 -10.54 16.44 -5.57
C ALA A 249 -11.57 15.74 -6.47
N VAL A 250 -11.18 14.64 -7.13
CA VAL A 250 -12.10 13.79 -7.92
C VAL A 250 -13.12 13.14 -6.99
N GLN A 251 -12.68 12.57 -5.86
CA GLN A 251 -13.58 11.95 -4.90
C GLN A 251 -14.59 12.93 -4.30
N ARG A 252 -14.18 14.19 -4.06
CA ARG A 252 -15.11 15.25 -3.64
C ARG A 252 -16.15 15.59 -4.71
N ALA A 253 -15.74 15.68 -5.98
CA ALA A 253 -16.67 15.91 -7.09
C ALA A 253 -17.66 14.75 -7.24
N LEU A 254 -17.18 13.50 -7.17
CA LEU A 254 -18.03 12.32 -7.18
C LEU A 254 -18.99 12.27 -5.98
N GLY A 255 -18.52 12.65 -4.78
CA GLY A 255 -19.36 12.75 -3.59
C GLY A 255 -20.51 13.75 -3.75
N LYS A 256 -20.26 14.89 -4.40
CA LYS A 256 -21.30 15.87 -4.74
C LYS A 256 -22.33 15.29 -5.71
N THR A 257 -21.89 14.54 -6.72
CA THR A 257 -22.78 13.84 -7.65
C THR A 257 -23.66 12.81 -6.94
N LEU A 258 -23.08 12.03 -6.02
CA LEU A 258 -23.82 11.05 -5.21
C LEU A 258 -24.86 11.73 -4.31
N ALA A 259 -24.48 12.79 -3.61
CA ALA A 259 -25.40 13.55 -2.75
C ALA A 259 -26.59 14.13 -3.55
N LEU A 260 -26.32 14.65 -4.75
CA LEU A 260 -27.37 15.15 -5.65
C LEU A 260 -28.33 14.04 -6.09
N GLY A 261 -27.78 12.87 -6.45
CA GLY A 261 -28.57 11.70 -6.81
C GLY A 261 -29.45 11.21 -5.65
N GLU A 262 -28.89 11.16 -4.45
CA GLU A 262 -29.61 10.78 -3.24
C GLU A 262 -30.77 11.74 -2.93
N GLU A 263 -30.53 13.07 -3.03
CA GLU A 263 -31.56 14.09 -2.86
C GLU A 263 -32.70 13.94 -3.89
N ALA A 264 -32.35 13.84 -5.18
CA ALA A 264 -33.34 13.78 -6.26
C ALA A 264 -34.16 12.48 -6.23
N VAL A 265 -33.53 11.33 -5.96
CA VAL A 265 -34.20 10.04 -5.88
C VAL A 265 -35.02 9.93 -4.59
N GLY A 266 -34.47 10.37 -3.45
CA GLY A 266 -35.18 10.40 -2.17
C GLY A 266 -36.43 11.29 -2.20
N ALA A 267 -36.36 12.41 -2.92
CA ALA A 267 -37.46 13.35 -3.10
C ALA A 267 -38.24 13.17 -4.42
N VAL A 268 -38.20 11.99 -5.04
CA VAL A 268 -38.78 11.76 -6.39
C VAL A 268 -40.26 12.17 -6.51
N ARG A 269 -41.04 12.02 -5.43
CA ARG A 269 -42.45 12.46 -5.40
C ARG A 269 -42.58 13.97 -5.57
N THR A 270 -41.71 14.75 -4.92
CA THR A 270 -41.64 16.21 -5.05
C THR A 270 -41.18 16.59 -6.46
N VAL A 271 -40.13 15.95 -6.98
CA VAL A 271 -39.63 16.22 -8.34
C VAL A 271 -40.73 16.00 -9.39
N ARG A 272 -41.50 14.90 -9.27
CA ARG A 272 -42.65 14.59 -10.13
C ARG A 272 -43.80 15.59 -9.96
N ALA A 273 -44.09 16.01 -8.73
CA ALA A 273 -45.15 16.98 -8.44
C ALA A 273 -44.90 18.35 -9.11
N PHE A 274 -43.64 18.73 -9.31
CA PHE A 274 -43.26 19.97 -10.00
C PHE A 274 -42.81 19.77 -11.46
N SER A 275 -42.91 18.54 -11.99
CA SER A 275 -42.46 18.16 -13.34
C SER A 275 -41.03 18.59 -13.67
N ARG A 276 -40.10 18.36 -12.73
CA ARG A 276 -38.68 18.79 -12.80
C ARG A 276 -37.70 17.67 -13.17
N GLU A 277 -38.18 16.54 -13.68
CA GLU A 277 -37.35 15.35 -13.95
C GLU A 277 -36.21 15.66 -14.93
N ALA A 278 -36.50 16.35 -16.03
CA ALA A 278 -35.49 16.74 -17.01
C ALA A 278 -34.49 17.77 -16.44
N THR A 279 -34.96 18.65 -15.53
CA THR A 279 -34.10 19.63 -14.87
C THR A 279 -33.12 18.97 -13.91
N GLU A 280 -33.60 18.04 -13.07
CA GLU A 280 -32.73 17.29 -12.16
C GLU A 280 -31.78 16.35 -12.92
N ALA A 281 -32.24 15.74 -14.01
CA ALA A 281 -31.37 14.96 -14.90
C ALA A 281 -30.23 15.81 -15.49
N ALA A 282 -30.52 17.03 -15.94
CA ALA A 282 -29.50 17.96 -16.45
C ALA A 282 -28.55 18.44 -15.34
N ARG A 283 -29.06 18.72 -14.14
CA ARG A 283 -28.25 19.10 -12.97
C ARG A 283 -27.29 17.98 -12.57
N PHE A 284 -27.76 16.74 -12.59
CA PHE A 284 -26.93 15.55 -12.35
C PHE A 284 -25.88 15.37 -13.47
N ALA A 285 -26.28 15.49 -14.74
CA ALA A 285 -25.36 15.40 -15.87
C ALA A 285 -24.22 16.44 -15.77
N SER A 286 -24.54 17.69 -15.44
CA SER A 286 -23.53 18.74 -15.26
C SER A 286 -22.56 18.43 -14.10
N ALA A 287 -23.04 17.87 -12.99
CA ALA A 287 -22.17 17.45 -11.89
C ALA A 287 -21.27 16.27 -12.29
N VAL A 288 -21.78 15.33 -13.11
CA VAL A 288 -20.98 14.24 -13.68
C VAL A 288 -19.90 14.79 -14.63
N ASP A 289 -20.23 15.75 -15.50
CA ASP A 289 -19.27 16.36 -16.42
C ASP A 289 -18.15 17.10 -15.67
N GLU A 290 -18.47 17.80 -14.58
CA GLU A 290 -17.49 18.43 -13.69
C GLU A 290 -16.52 17.38 -13.12
N ALA A 291 -17.04 16.26 -12.62
CA ALA A 291 -16.22 15.16 -12.11
C ALA A 291 -15.39 14.50 -13.22
N TYR A 292 -15.96 14.36 -14.44
CA TYR A 292 -15.29 13.80 -15.61
C TYR A 292 -14.10 14.65 -16.03
N VAL A 293 -14.24 15.98 -16.15
CA VAL A 293 -13.14 16.87 -16.55
C VAL A 293 -11.97 16.77 -15.57
N ARG A 294 -12.26 16.78 -14.25
CA ARG A 294 -11.23 16.61 -13.22
C ARG A 294 -10.53 15.26 -13.32
N SER A 295 -11.32 14.18 -13.47
CA SER A 295 -10.80 12.82 -13.62
C SER A 295 -9.96 12.64 -14.88
N LYS A 296 -10.38 13.23 -16.01
CA LYS A 296 -9.67 13.21 -17.28
C LYS A 296 -8.30 13.86 -17.18
N THR A 297 -8.20 15.04 -16.57
CA THR A 297 -6.92 15.74 -16.40
C THR A 297 -5.94 14.90 -15.58
N ILE A 298 -6.39 14.31 -14.48
CA ILE A 298 -5.55 13.44 -13.65
C ILE A 298 -5.16 12.16 -14.39
N SER A 299 -6.08 11.58 -15.16
CA SER A 299 -5.81 10.39 -15.97
C SER A 299 -4.78 10.65 -17.06
N ASN A 300 -4.82 11.81 -17.72
CA ASN A 300 -3.83 12.21 -18.71
C ASN A 300 -2.44 12.40 -18.09
N VAL A 301 -2.38 13.05 -16.91
CA VAL A 301 -1.11 13.20 -16.16
C VAL A 301 -0.57 11.83 -15.75
N ALA A 302 -1.46 10.89 -15.38
CA ALA A 302 -1.06 9.53 -15.06
C ALA A 302 -0.54 8.73 -16.25
N ALA A 303 -1.22 8.82 -17.40
CA ALA A 303 -0.77 8.18 -18.63
C ALA A 303 0.60 8.73 -19.08
N ALA A 304 0.81 10.04 -19.00
CA ALA A 304 2.10 10.66 -19.33
C ALA A 304 3.22 10.21 -18.38
N PHE A 305 2.93 10.12 -17.09
CA PHE A 305 3.90 9.63 -16.09
C PHE A 305 4.25 8.16 -16.31
N ASP A 306 3.26 7.30 -16.58
CA ASP A 306 3.46 5.88 -16.86
C ASP A 306 4.38 5.69 -18.09
N GLY A 307 4.08 6.40 -19.18
CA GLY A 307 4.93 6.42 -20.38
C GLY A 307 6.36 6.92 -20.11
N ALA A 308 6.51 7.97 -19.30
CA ALA A 308 7.83 8.53 -18.95
C ALA A 308 8.66 7.56 -18.09
N VAL A 309 8.06 6.90 -17.10
CA VAL A 309 8.73 5.89 -16.28
C VAL A 309 9.10 4.67 -17.12
N HIS A 310 8.21 4.22 -18.01
CA HIS A 310 8.49 3.11 -18.92
C HIS A 310 9.66 3.42 -19.84
N MET A 311 9.70 4.62 -20.44
CA MET A 311 10.83 5.07 -21.25
C MET A 311 12.13 5.14 -20.43
N ALA A 312 12.09 5.71 -19.22
CA ALA A 312 13.26 5.80 -18.35
C ALA A 312 13.81 4.42 -17.97
N ALA A 313 12.93 3.44 -17.73
CA ALA A 313 13.31 2.05 -17.47
C ALA A 313 14.00 1.42 -18.69
N ASN A 314 13.45 1.60 -19.90
CA ASN A 314 14.06 1.09 -21.13
C ASN A 314 15.41 1.74 -21.44
N VAL A 315 15.53 3.07 -21.26
CA VAL A 315 16.81 3.79 -21.41
C VAL A 315 17.82 3.27 -20.39
N SER A 316 17.41 3.04 -19.15
CA SER A 316 18.30 2.50 -18.11
C SER A 316 18.77 1.08 -18.46
N LEU A 317 17.87 0.23 -18.97
CA LEU A 317 18.21 -1.11 -19.43
C LEU A 317 19.24 -1.08 -20.57
N ILE A 318 19.02 -0.22 -21.58
CA ILE A 318 19.95 -0.06 -22.71
C ILE A 318 21.29 0.47 -22.22
N ALA A 319 21.32 1.44 -21.29
CA ALA A 319 22.56 1.98 -20.74
C ALA A 319 23.38 0.91 -19.99
N VAL A 320 22.71 0.08 -19.18
CA VAL A 320 23.35 -1.03 -18.47
C VAL A 320 23.86 -2.09 -19.45
N LEU A 321 23.10 -2.42 -20.50
CA LEU A 321 23.54 -3.37 -21.54
C LEU A 321 24.73 -2.84 -22.34
N TRP A 322 24.69 -1.57 -22.73
CA TRP A 322 25.78 -0.95 -23.49
C TRP A 322 27.07 -0.89 -22.67
N TYR A 323 27.02 -0.38 -21.45
CA TYR A 323 28.19 -0.31 -20.58
C TYR A 323 28.65 -1.71 -20.13
N GLY A 324 27.73 -2.62 -19.87
CA GLY A 324 28.02 -4.02 -19.54
C GLY A 324 28.71 -4.74 -20.71
N SER A 325 28.25 -4.53 -21.94
CA SER A 325 28.90 -5.06 -23.15
C SER A 325 30.31 -4.51 -23.32
N HIS A 326 30.53 -3.23 -23.02
CA HIS A 326 31.88 -2.66 -23.00
C HIS A 326 32.78 -3.35 -21.96
N LEU A 327 32.30 -3.60 -20.74
CA LEU A 327 33.06 -4.32 -19.70
C LEU A 327 33.38 -5.77 -20.09
N ILE A 328 32.48 -6.44 -20.82
CA ILE A 328 32.75 -7.76 -21.39
C ILE A 328 33.88 -7.69 -22.43
N SER A 329 33.85 -6.67 -23.30
CA SER A 329 34.90 -6.48 -24.32
C SER A 329 36.28 -6.22 -23.70
N THR A 330 36.34 -5.59 -22.53
CA THR A 330 37.58 -5.36 -21.77
C THR A 330 37.94 -6.52 -20.83
N GLN A 331 37.24 -7.66 -20.91
CA GLN A 331 37.42 -8.83 -20.04
C GLN A 331 37.28 -8.53 -18.52
N ALA A 332 36.58 -7.45 -18.18
CA ALA A 332 36.34 -7.05 -16.79
C ALA A 332 35.08 -7.69 -16.19
N LEU A 333 34.25 -8.31 -17.03
CA LEU A 333 32.98 -8.94 -16.67
C LEU A 333 32.69 -10.09 -17.65
N THR A 334 32.06 -11.17 -17.19
CA THR A 334 31.57 -12.24 -18.07
C THR A 334 30.13 -11.97 -18.57
N VAL A 335 29.71 -12.70 -19.61
CA VAL A 335 28.32 -12.65 -20.11
C VAL A 335 27.35 -13.17 -19.04
N GLY A 336 27.76 -14.19 -18.28
CA GLY A 336 27.02 -14.72 -17.15
C GLY A 336 26.86 -13.70 -16.03
N GLU A 337 27.93 -13.00 -15.66
CA GLU A 337 27.89 -11.95 -14.64
C GLU A 337 26.99 -10.78 -15.04
N LEU A 338 27.03 -10.33 -16.30
CA LEU A 338 26.08 -9.33 -16.79
C LEU A 338 24.63 -9.82 -16.70
N THR A 339 24.38 -11.08 -17.05
CA THR A 339 23.05 -11.69 -16.98
C THR A 339 22.54 -11.74 -15.53
N SER A 340 23.39 -12.21 -14.61
CA SER A 340 23.11 -12.20 -13.17
C SER A 340 22.83 -10.78 -12.65
N PHE A 341 23.61 -9.79 -13.11
CA PHE A 341 23.44 -8.38 -12.72
C PHE A 341 22.05 -7.85 -13.14
N LEU A 342 21.61 -8.12 -14.37
CA LEU A 342 20.27 -7.72 -14.83
C LEU A 342 19.16 -8.36 -13.98
N MET A 343 19.27 -9.66 -13.70
CA MET A 343 18.30 -10.38 -12.88
C MET A 343 18.25 -9.86 -11.43
N TYR A 344 19.39 -9.60 -10.80
CA TYR A 344 19.43 -8.99 -9.46
C TYR A 344 18.86 -7.57 -9.46
N SER A 345 19.06 -6.80 -10.54
CA SER A 345 18.47 -5.47 -10.69
C SER A 345 16.94 -5.53 -10.71
N LEU A 346 16.36 -6.53 -11.41
CA LEU A 346 14.93 -6.79 -11.37
C LEU A 346 14.45 -7.15 -9.96
N TYR A 347 15.21 -7.96 -9.22
CA TYR A 347 14.87 -8.32 -7.84
C TYR A 347 14.87 -7.12 -6.91
N VAL A 348 15.84 -6.21 -7.01
CA VAL A 348 15.85 -4.97 -6.24
C VAL A 348 14.58 -4.15 -6.54
N GLY A 349 14.25 -3.95 -7.82
CA GLY A 349 13.07 -3.19 -8.23
C GLY A 349 11.75 -3.79 -7.71
N PHE A 350 11.54 -5.10 -7.92
CA PHE A 350 10.34 -5.80 -7.46
C PHE A 350 10.18 -5.73 -5.93
N ASN A 351 11.26 -5.96 -5.19
CA ASN A 351 11.20 -5.97 -3.73
C ASN A 351 11.05 -4.56 -3.13
N ALA A 352 11.61 -3.53 -3.77
CA ALA A 352 11.34 -2.14 -3.40
C ALA A 352 9.85 -1.79 -3.56
N GLY A 353 9.23 -2.21 -4.67
CA GLY A 353 7.78 -2.08 -4.87
C GLY A 353 6.97 -2.83 -3.80
N SER A 354 7.35 -4.08 -3.50
CA SER A 354 6.68 -4.89 -2.48
C SER A 354 6.76 -4.27 -1.07
N LEU A 355 7.91 -3.67 -0.71
CA LEU A 355 8.08 -2.92 0.54
C LEU A 355 7.11 -1.73 0.65
N SER A 356 6.90 -1.00 -0.44
CA SER A 356 5.94 0.12 -0.49
C SER A 356 4.50 -0.34 -0.25
N THR A 357 4.10 -1.47 -0.85
CA THR A 357 2.79 -2.09 -0.64
C THR A 357 2.63 -2.54 0.81
N VAL A 358 3.62 -3.24 1.36
CA VAL A 358 3.61 -3.68 2.77
C VAL A 358 3.48 -2.49 3.72
N TYR A 359 4.23 -1.41 3.49
CA TYR A 359 4.14 -0.20 4.30
C TYR A 359 2.72 0.40 4.29
N THR A 360 2.11 0.48 3.12
CA THR A 360 0.74 0.99 2.96
C THR A 360 -0.28 0.11 3.68
N ASP A 361 -0.16 -1.21 3.58
CA ASP A 361 -1.09 -2.12 4.24
C ASP A 361 -0.91 -2.16 5.75
N LEU A 362 0.34 -2.05 6.25
CA LEU A 362 0.61 -1.90 7.67
C LEU A 362 0.00 -0.62 8.24
N LYS A 363 0.04 0.50 7.49
CA LYS A 363 -0.64 1.74 7.90
C LYS A 363 -2.16 1.58 7.98
N LYS A 364 -2.77 0.94 6.99
CA LYS A 364 -4.23 0.66 7.01
C LYS A 364 -4.59 -0.21 8.22
N ALA A 365 -3.79 -1.23 8.50
CA ALA A 365 -4.00 -2.11 9.63
C ALA A 365 -3.79 -1.41 10.98
N ALA A 366 -2.85 -0.47 11.09
CA ALA A 366 -2.68 0.35 12.29
C ALA A 366 -3.94 1.20 12.57
N GLY A 367 -4.54 1.80 11.54
CA GLY A 367 -5.81 2.53 11.68
C GLY A 367 -6.97 1.62 12.09
N ALA A 368 -7.06 0.41 11.55
CA ALA A 368 -8.03 -0.60 11.96
C ALA A 368 -7.83 -1.06 13.42
N ALA A 369 -6.58 -1.30 13.81
CA ALA A 369 -6.21 -1.65 15.18
C ALA A 369 -6.58 -0.56 16.18
N ALA A 370 -6.38 0.72 15.85
CA ALA A 370 -6.77 1.84 16.69
C ALA A 370 -8.28 1.82 16.99
N ARG A 371 -9.10 1.59 15.95
CA ARG A 371 -10.57 1.52 16.09
C ARG A 371 -11.05 0.34 16.91
N ILE A 372 -10.40 -0.81 16.79
CA ILE A 372 -10.74 -2.01 17.57
C ILE A 372 -10.29 -1.85 19.03
N LEU A 373 -9.06 -1.41 19.26
CA LEU A 373 -8.54 -1.17 20.62
C LEU A 373 -9.31 -0.09 21.37
N ALA A 374 -9.82 0.93 20.68
CA ALA A 374 -10.70 1.93 21.29
C ALA A 374 -11.98 1.30 21.89
N ILE A 375 -12.50 0.21 21.31
CA ILE A 375 -13.66 -0.50 21.85
C ILE A 375 -13.22 -1.49 22.93
N THR A 376 -12.18 -2.28 22.66
CA THR A 376 -11.72 -3.33 23.59
C THR A 376 -11.17 -2.77 24.90
N ASN A 377 -10.55 -1.59 24.86
CA ASN A 377 -9.98 -0.93 26.05
C ASN A 377 -10.97 0.01 26.74
N ALA A 378 -12.12 0.30 26.13
CA ALA A 378 -13.17 1.10 26.78
C ALA A 378 -13.74 0.28 27.95
N ARG A 379 -13.57 0.78 29.17
CA ARG A 379 -14.19 0.18 30.36
C ARG A 379 -15.66 0.60 30.40
N PRO A 380 -16.61 -0.34 30.59
CA PRO A 380 -18.00 0.03 30.82
C PRO A 380 -18.12 0.82 32.13
N ASP A 381 -18.81 1.96 32.11
CA ASP A 381 -19.10 2.75 33.31
C ASP A 381 -20.05 2.03 34.28
N VAL A 382 -20.78 1.02 33.80
CA VAL A 382 -21.73 0.22 34.58
C VAL A 382 -21.25 -1.23 34.65
N PRO A 383 -21.11 -1.84 35.85
CA PRO A 383 -20.77 -3.25 35.98
C PRO A 383 -21.84 -4.13 35.33
N LEU A 384 -21.45 -5.05 34.44
CA LEU A 384 -22.36 -6.02 33.82
C LEU A 384 -22.89 -7.06 34.81
N SER A 385 -22.28 -7.18 35.98
CA SER A 385 -22.79 -7.98 37.09
C SER A 385 -23.44 -7.07 38.15
N SER A 386 -24.75 -6.94 38.09
CA SER A 386 -25.51 -7.16 39.32
C SER A 386 -25.49 -8.67 39.53
N SER A 387 -24.92 -9.14 40.64
CA SER A 387 -24.95 -10.56 41.03
C SER A 387 -26.32 -11.22 40.74
N PRO A 388 -26.38 -12.54 40.47
CA PRO A 388 -27.65 -13.27 40.31
C PRO A 388 -28.62 -13.09 41.49
N THR A 389 -28.11 -12.59 42.61
CA THR A 389 -28.86 -12.27 43.81
C THR A 389 -29.70 -11.00 43.71
N TYR A 390 -29.52 -10.08 42.76
CA TYR A 390 -30.36 -8.86 42.74
C TYR A 390 -31.85 -9.17 42.57
N TRP A 391 -32.18 -10.16 41.72
CA TRP A 391 -33.55 -10.64 41.57
C TRP A 391 -34.01 -11.49 42.77
N GLN A 392 -33.09 -12.21 43.44
CA GLN A 392 -33.42 -13.02 44.62
C GLN A 392 -33.60 -12.18 45.89
N ASP A 393 -32.88 -11.08 46.02
CA ASP A 393 -32.98 -10.12 47.14
C ASP A 393 -34.18 -9.20 46.93
N ALA A 394 -34.49 -8.81 45.69
CA ALA A 394 -35.73 -8.13 45.35
C ALA A 394 -36.97 -9.03 45.55
N ALA A 395 -36.88 -10.32 45.21
CA ALA A 395 -37.96 -11.29 45.49
C ALA A 395 -38.16 -11.53 47.00
N ARG A 396 -37.07 -11.67 47.76
CA ARG A 396 -37.14 -11.77 49.24
C ARG A 396 -37.65 -10.49 49.90
N ALA A 397 -37.29 -9.31 49.39
CA ALA A 397 -37.79 -8.03 49.88
C ALA A 397 -39.27 -7.79 49.50
N ALA A 398 -39.74 -8.39 48.41
CA ALA A 398 -41.13 -8.37 47.96
C ALA A 398 -42.01 -9.48 48.56
N GLY A 399 -41.44 -10.37 49.40
CA GLY A 399 -42.18 -11.43 50.09
C GLY A 399 -42.60 -12.62 49.23
N TYR A 400 -41.89 -12.90 48.13
CA TYR A 400 -42.07 -14.10 47.31
C TYR A 400 -41.14 -15.25 47.72
#